data_AF-A0AAU7E013-F1
#
_entry.id   AF-A0AAU7E013-F1
#
_cell.length_a   1.000
_cell.length_b   1.000
_cell.length_c   1.000
_cell.angle_alpha   90.00
_cell.angle_beta   90.00
_cell.angle_gamma   90.00
#
_symmetry.space_group_name_H-M   'P 1'
#
loop_
_entity.id
_entity.type
_entity.pdbx_description
1 polymer ?
#
loop_
_entity_poly.entity_id
_entity_poly.type
_entity_poly.pdbx_seq_one_letter_code
_entity_poly.pdbx_strand_id
1 'polypeptide(L)'
;MPTPEFTVDPETLAEVATDPDAAAQYADQLLAQYRALGADIGEQQVLAPQLITWLRLSGQLSRAEEVARGGCARVGLPNLVENLTEHNELTALTLTQISPALRLATALQWNSEPGQEKYDCAQDLFDLCVQSAQDLAFGTPPVATGAVLLLAKALELRSKQRLGAQDIFGALRDANLSLSYRLDFHAPDDQIESTWFIVNALIGQLENRIEQRDKSIGASVETETFAAGDRSGFGAVSNAKRVGPWLFWLKTGRLKAFGEYQDDQLHGPWYWFREQGGLLQEGSFKANQQSGLWTRYYSNGNRLDQGTFDDGQKTGQWTYFNQDGSVKKTTVHKTKDPKSKSRS
;
A
#
# COMPACT_ATOMS: atom_id res chain seq x y z
N MET A 1 -28.60 20.92 3.87
CA MET A 1 -27.42 21.77 3.59
C MET A 1 -26.75 21.23 2.34
N PRO A 2 -26.20 22.08 1.45
CA PRO A 2 -25.33 21.59 0.39
C PRO A 2 -24.13 20.85 1.01
N THR A 3 -23.64 19.82 0.32
CA THR A 3 -22.41 19.14 0.71
C THR A 3 -21.27 20.16 0.65
N PRO A 4 -20.45 20.32 1.71
CA PRO A 4 -19.32 21.23 1.68
C PRO A 4 -18.25 20.76 0.68
N GLU A 5 -17.33 21.66 0.32
CA GLU A 5 -16.24 21.36 -0.61
C GLU A 5 -14.95 21.00 0.15
N PHE A 6 -14.06 20.25 -0.52
CA PHE A 6 -12.73 19.96 -0.02
C PHE A 6 -11.72 20.05 -1.18
N THR A 7 -10.45 20.27 -0.83
CA THR A 7 -9.32 20.28 -1.76
C THR A 7 -8.28 19.25 -1.31
N VAL A 8 -7.28 18.97 -2.16
CA VAL A 8 -6.15 18.10 -1.81
C VAL A 8 -4.92 18.97 -1.60
N ASP A 9 -4.29 18.84 -0.44
CA ASP A 9 -3.00 19.46 -0.16
C ASP A 9 -1.92 18.82 -1.06
N PRO A 10 -1.21 19.59 -1.90
CA PRO A 10 -0.30 19.04 -2.89
C PRO A 10 0.99 18.44 -2.30
N GLU A 11 1.35 18.80 -1.07
CA GLU A 11 2.56 18.30 -0.40
C GLU A 11 2.27 17.02 0.37
N THR A 12 1.16 16.99 1.10
CA THR A 12 0.78 15.89 2.00
C THR A 12 -0.20 14.90 1.36
N LEU A 13 -0.84 15.26 0.24
CA LEU A 13 -1.94 14.53 -0.40
C LEU A 13 -3.18 14.38 0.50
N ALA A 14 -3.23 15.13 1.60
CA ALA A 14 -4.35 15.11 2.52
C ALA A 14 -5.53 15.88 1.90
N GLU A 15 -6.72 15.28 1.91
CA GLU A 15 -7.93 16.06 1.64
C GLU A 15 -8.15 17.04 2.82
N VAL A 16 -8.50 18.29 2.54
CA VAL A 16 -8.75 19.33 3.55
C VAL A 16 -10.05 20.05 3.19
N ALA A 17 -10.93 20.24 4.18
CA ALA A 17 -12.15 21.01 3.98
C ALA A 17 -11.82 22.47 3.64
N THR A 18 -12.53 23.05 2.67
CA THR A 18 -12.39 24.48 2.36
C THR A 18 -12.98 25.36 3.46
N ASP A 19 -14.00 24.86 4.17
CA ASP A 19 -14.62 25.46 5.36
C ASP A 19 -14.80 24.37 6.45
N PRO A 20 -13.94 24.36 7.49
CA PRO A 20 -14.02 23.38 8.58
C PRO A 20 -15.30 23.47 9.42
N ASP A 21 -15.90 24.65 9.56
CA ASP A 21 -17.13 24.82 10.35
C ASP A 21 -18.34 24.28 9.60
N ALA A 22 -18.42 24.54 8.29
CA ALA A 22 -19.42 23.94 7.42
C ALA A 22 -19.28 22.40 7.37
N ALA A 23 -18.03 21.89 7.30
CA ALA A 23 -17.73 20.48 7.39
C ALA A 23 -18.21 19.85 8.70
N ALA A 24 -17.99 20.53 9.84
CA ALA A 24 -18.42 20.06 11.16
C ALA A 24 -19.95 19.99 11.27
N GLN A 25 -20.66 21.03 10.84
CA GLN A 25 -22.12 21.05 10.84
C GLN A 25 -22.71 19.96 9.95
N TYR A 26 -22.11 19.72 8.79
CA TYR A 26 -22.53 18.64 7.89
C TYR A 26 -22.27 17.27 8.49
N ALA A 27 -21.11 17.06 9.13
CA ALA A 27 -20.78 15.82 9.82
C ALA A 27 -21.77 15.52 10.97
N ASP A 28 -22.16 16.52 11.76
CA ASP A 28 -23.14 16.37 12.83
C ASP A 28 -24.53 15.98 12.29
N GLN A 29 -24.94 16.51 11.13
CA GLN A 29 -26.19 16.12 10.47
C GLN A 29 -26.14 14.67 9.98
N LEU A 30 -25.04 14.26 9.35
CA LEU A 30 -24.84 12.87 8.94
C LEU A 30 -24.82 11.93 10.15
N LEU A 31 -24.23 12.35 11.27
CA LEU A 31 -24.20 11.55 12.49
C LEU A 31 -25.61 11.38 13.09
N ALA A 32 -26.43 12.43 13.07
CA ALA A 32 -27.83 12.35 13.50
C ALA A 32 -28.63 11.39 12.61
N GLN A 33 -28.46 11.45 11.29
CA GLN A 33 -29.07 10.51 10.34
C GLN A 33 -28.60 9.08 10.62
N TYR A 34 -27.28 8.87 10.75
CA TYR A 34 -26.69 7.57 11.03
C TYR A 34 -27.25 6.91 12.30
N ARG A 35 -27.44 7.70 13.36
CA ARG A 35 -28.07 7.25 14.62
C ARG A 35 -29.55 6.94 14.45
N ALA A 36 -30.27 7.71 13.64
CA ALA A 36 -31.70 7.49 13.37
C ALA A 36 -31.99 6.17 12.63
N LEU A 37 -31.03 5.66 11.84
CA LEU A 37 -31.13 4.37 11.14
C LEU A 37 -31.19 3.15 12.08
N GLY A 38 -30.79 3.30 13.35
CA GLY A 38 -30.89 2.24 14.36
C GLY A 38 -30.18 0.95 13.98
N ALA A 39 -30.95 -0.10 13.68
CA ALA A 39 -30.48 -1.45 13.34
C ALA A 39 -30.41 -1.72 11.82
N ASP A 40 -30.73 -0.75 10.95
CA ASP A 40 -30.58 -0.92 9.50
C ASP A 40 -29.10 -0.91 9.10
N ILE A 41 -28.51 -2.10 9.06
CA ILE A 41 -27.10 -2.29 8.72
C ILE A 41 -26.83 -1.86 7.27
N GLY A 42 -27.79 -2.07 6.35
CA GLY A 42 -27.60 -1.78 4.93
C GLY A 42 -27.43 -0.28 4.69
N GLU A 43 -28.38 0.53 5.18
CA GLU A 43 -28.32 1.98 5.01
C GLU A 43 -27.15 2.62 5.79
N GLN A 44 -26.84 2.09 6.97
CA GLN A 44 -25.68 2.55 7.74
C GLN A 44 -24.35 2.27 7.03
N GLN A 45 -24.23 1.14 6.33
CA GLN A 45 -23.01 0.82 5.56
C GLN A 45 -22.83 1.74 4.36
N VAL A 46 -23.93 2.26 3.78
CA VAL A 46 -23.91 3.26 2.71
C VAL A 46 -23.52 4.64 3.24
N LEU A 47 -24.04 5.03 4.41
CA LEU A 47 -23.80 6.35 5.00
C LEU A 47 -22.44 6.47 5.70
N ALA A 48 -21.95 5.38 6.30
CA ALA A 48 -20.73 5.38 7.12
C ALA A 48 -19.49 5.96 6.44
N PRO A 49 -19.16 5.65 5.17
CA PRO A 49 -18.01 6.25 4.48
C PRO A 49 -18.10 7.77 4.44
N GLN A 50 -19.25 8.32 4.05
CA GLN A 50 -19.45 9.77 3.94
C GLN A 50 -19.34 10.43 5.31
N LEU A 51 -19.98 9.85 6.34
CA LEU A 51 -19.90 10.33 7.71
C LEU A 51 -18.46 10.34 8.24
N ILE A 52 -17.73 9.24 8.07
CA ILE A 52 -16.34 9.11 8.54
C ILE A 52 -15.43 10.14 7.85
N THR A 53 -15.58 10.34 6.53
CA THR A 53 -14.83 11.37 5.79
C THR A 53 -15.08 12.76 6.35
N TRP A 54 -16.34 13.15 6.56
CA TRP A 54 -16.67 14.49 7.06
C TRP A 54 -16.31 14.70 8.52
N LEU A 55 -16.39 13.67 9.36
CA LEU A 55 -15.85 13.71 10.73
C LEU A 55 -14.34 13.93 10.71
N ARG A 56 -13.61 13.31 9.78
CA ARG A 56 -12.17 13.57 9.63
C ARG A 56 -11.86 14.97 9.12
N LEU A 57 -12.52 15.40 8.04
CA LEU A 57 -12.30 16.73 7.46
C LEU A 57 -12.64 17.88 8.43
N SER A 58 -13.49 17.64 9.42
CA SER A 58 -13.82 18.58 10.50
C SER A 58 -13.00 18.39 11.79
N GLY A 59 -11.98 17.53 11.79
CA GLY A 59 -11.11 17.31 12.95
C GLY A 59 -11.72 16.46 14.08
N GLN A 60 -12.88 15.85 13.88
CA GLN A 60 -13.60 15.02 14.85
C GLN A 60 -13.14 13.55 14.82
N LEU A 61 -11.84 13.33 14.95
CA LEU A 61 -11.18 12.04 14.70
C LEU A 61 -11.68 10.92 15.63
N SER A 62 -11.88 11.20 16.91
CA SER A 62 -12.41 10.22 17.88
C SER A 62 -13.82 9.74 17.51
N ARG A 63 -14.66 10.63 16.96
CA ARG A 63 -16.01 10.27 16.50
C ARG A 63 -15.94 9.43 15.22
N ALA A 64 -15.02 9.75 14.31
CA ALA A 64 -14.80 8.96 13.10
C ALA A 64 -14.41 7.51 13.44
N GLU A 65 -13.53 7.34 14.43
CA GLU A 65 -13.14 6.02 14.94
C GLU A 65 -14.31 5.28 15.59
N GLU A 66 -15.12 5.95 16.42
CA GLU A 66 -16.29 5.32 17.06
C GLU A 66 -17.27 4.77 16.01
N VAL A 67 -17.56 5.55 14.96
CA VAL A 67 -18.41 5.11 13.84
C VAL A 67 -17.78 3.91 13.12
N ALA A 68 -16.48 3.93 12.88
CA ALA A 68 -15.78 2.83 12.21
C ALA A 68 -15.77 1.54 13.05
N ARG A 69 -15.55 1.63 14.37
CA ARG A 69 -15.65 0.50 15.31
C ARG A 69 -17.06 -0.08 15.33
N GLY A 70 -18.08 0.79 15.40
CA GLY A 70 -19.47 0.37 15.31
C GLY A 70 -19.79 -0.36 14.00
N GLY A 71 -19.23 0.09 12.88
CA GLY A 71 -19.31 -0.58 11.59
C GLY A 71 -18.71 -2.00 11.60
N CYS A 72 -17.57 -2.19 12.26
CA CYS A 72 -16.93 -3.49 12.41
C CYS A 72 -17.74 -4.43 13.32
N ALA A 73 -18.25 -3.93 14.45
CA ALA A 73 -19.09 -4.72 15.36
C ALA A 73 -20.32 -5.30 14.65
N ARG A 74 -20.94 -4.54 13.75
CA ARG A 74 -22.13 -4.97 12.99
C ARG A 74 -21.85 -6.06 11.95
N VAL A 75 -20.60 -6.21 11.51
CA VAL A 75 -20.17 -7.30 10.62
C VAL A 75 -19.49 -8.46 11.39
N GLY A 76 -19.71 -8.53 12.71
CA GLY A 76 -19.21 -9.60 13.56
C GLY A 76 -17.76 -9.42 14.03
N LEU A 77 -17.23 -8.19 13.99
CA LEU A 77 -15.86 -7.86 14.41
C LEU A 77 -15.82 -6.82 15.56
N PRO A 78 -16.48 -7.06 16.71
CA PRO A 78 -16.60 -6.05 17.78
C PRO A 78 -15.27 -5.73 18.48
N ASN A 79 -14.35 -6.69 18.57
CA ASN A 79 -13.08 -6.57 19.31
C ASN A 79 -11.86 -6.64 18.38
N LEU A 80 -12.00 -6.16 17.13
CA LEU A 80 -10.96 -6.35 16.10
C LEU A 80 -9.63 -5.70 16.49
N VAL A 81 -9.67 -4.50 17.08
CA VAL A 81 -8.48 -3.76 17.49
C VAL A 81 -7.82 -4.45 18.67
N GLU A 82 -8.62 -4.86 19.65
CA GLU A 82 -8.15 -5.51 20.86
C GLU A 82 -7.48 -6.86 20.52
N ASN A 83 -8.07 -7.62 19.60
CA ASN A 83 -7.49 -8.87 19.10
C ASN A 83 -6.15 -8.65 18.37
N LEU A 84 -6.03 -7.56 17.61
CA LEU A 84 -4.79 -7.18 16.91
C LEU A 84 -3.68 -6.81 17.91
N THR A 85 -4.00 -5.99 18.91
CA THR A 85 -3.04 -5.55 19.93
C THR A 85 -2.54 -6.68 20.83
N GLU A 86 -3.37 -7.70 21.07
CA GLU A 86 -3.00 -8.87 21.87
C GLU A 86 -2.21 -9.93 21.08
N HIS A 87 -1.91 -9.69 19.80
CA HIS A 87 -1.26 -10.65 18.89
C HIS A 87 -1.99 -12.01 18.80
N ASN A 88 -3.32 -12.00 18.92
CA ASN A 88 -4.11 -13.22 18.73
C ASN A 88 -4.08 -13.66 17.24
N GLU A 89 -4.15 -14.97 16.96
CA GLU A 89 -4.23 -15.46 15.58
C GLU A 89 -5.49 -14.89 14.89
N LEU A 90 -5.27 -14.08 13.85
CA LEU A 90 -6.37 -13.46 13.10
C LEU A 90 -6.83 -14.36 11.96
N THR A 91 -8.13 -14.63 11.95
CA THR A 91 -8.80 -15.28 10.82
C THR A 91 -8.93 -14.30 9.65
N ALA A 92 -8.76 -14.80 8.42
CA ALA A 92 -8.98 -14.02 7.20
C ALA A 92 -10.38 -13.39 7.16
N LEU A 93 -10.45 -12.13 6.71
CA LEU A 93 -11.69 -11.37 6.62
C LEU A 93 -12.52 -11.81 5.41
N THR A 94 -13.84 -11.84 5.57
CA THR A 94 -14.76 -12.07 4.45
C THR A 94 -14.95 -10.82 3.59
N LEU A 95 -15.53 -10.96 2.40
CA LEU A 95 -15.78 -9.85 1.47
C LEU A 95 -16.58 -8.70 2.12
N THR A 96 -17.55 -9.02 2.99
CA THR A 96 -18.40 -8.02 3.67
C THR A 96 -17.70 -7.36 4.86
N GLN A 97 -16.61 -7.94 5.36
CA GLN A 97 -15.86 -7.46 6.53
C GLN A 97 -14.73 -6.51 6.18
N ILE A 98 -14.11 -6.67 5.00
CA ILE A 98 -12.94 -5.88 4.59
C ILE A 98 -13.24 -4.38 4.49
N SER A 99 -14.37 -3.98 3.89
CA SER A 99 -14.72 -2.55 3.77
C SER A 99 -14.89 -1.83 5.13
N PRO A 100 -15.65 -2.39 6.10
CA PRO A 100 -15.65 -1.88 7.48
C PRO A 100 -14.26 -1.83 8.12
N ALA A 101 -13.47 -2.89 7.98
CA ALA A 101 -12.13 -2.98 8.55
C ALA A 101 -11.17 -1.92 7.97
N LEU A 102 -11.20 -1.66 6.66
CA LEU A 102 -10.43 -0.59 6.01
C LEU A 102 -10.79 0.79 6.54
N ARG A 103 -12.08 1.06 6.79
CA ARG A 103 -12.52 2.32 7.41
C ARG A 103 -12.01 2.46 8.84
N LEU A 104 -11.98 1.37 9.59
CA LEU A 104 -11.40 1.36 10.93
C LEU A 104 -9.89 1.61 10.89
N ALA A 105 -9.14 0.92 10.01
CA ALA A 105 -7.71 1.15 9.83
C ALA A 105 -7.40 2.62 9.53
N THR A 106 -8.18 3.20 8.61
CA THR A 106 -8.05 4.59 8.20
C THR A 106 -8.34 5.55 9.36
N ALA A 107 -9.41 5.29 10.14
CA ALA A 107 -9.76 6.13 11.29
C ALA A 107 -8.74 6.04 12.44
N LEU A 108 -8.21 4.84 12.72
CA LEU A 108 -7.15 4.63 13.71
C LEU A 108 -5.88 5.39 13.32
N GLN A 109 -5.51 5.32 12.05
CA GLN A 109 -4.34 6.04 11.52
C GLN A 109 -4.49 7.56 11.68
N TRP A 110 -5.66 8.13 11.35
CA TRP A 110 -5.85 9.57 11.51
C TRP A 110 -5.71 10.01 12.97
N ASN A 111 -6.13 9.15 13.90
CA ASN A 111 -6.15 9.42 15.33
C ASN A 111 -4.86 8.98 16.06
N SER A 112 -3.75 8.79 15.32
CA SER A 112 -2.45 8.39 15.87
C SER A 112 -1.28 8.98 15.07
N GLU A 113 -0.08 8.92 15.64
CA GLU A 113 1.19 9.28 15.01
C GLU A 113 2.09 8.04 14.82
N PRO A 114 3.00 8.02 13.82
CA PRO A 114 3.95 6.93 13.64
C PRO A 114 4.73 6.59 14.93
N GLY A 115 4.83 5.30 15.24
CA GLY A 115 5.47 4.80 16.46
C GLY A 115 4.57 4.76 17.70
N GLN A 116 3.29 5.08 17.56
CA GLN A 116 2.27 4.79 18.57
C GLN A 116 1.63 3.43 18.29
N GLU A 117 1.31 2.67 19.34
CA GLU A 117 0.66 1.36 19.27
C GLU A 117 -0.61 1.36 18.38
N LYS A 118 -1.37 2.44 18.44
CA LYS A 118 -2.58 2.62 17.61
C LYS A 118 -2.29 2.79 16.13
N TYR A 119 -1.17 3.44 15.79
CA TYR A 119 -0.72 3.57 14.40
C TYR A 119 -0.26 2.21 13.89
N ASP A 120 0.50 1.47 14.68
CA ASP A 120 0.97 0.12 14.33
C ASP A 120 -0.23 -0.83 14.14
N CYS A 121 -1.23 -0.77 15.01
CA CYS A 121 -2.48 -1.51 14.84
C CYS A 121 -3.22 -1.13 13.55
N ALA A 122 -3.21 0.15 13.15
CA ALA A 122 -3.79 0.56 11.87
C ALA A 122 -3.06 -0.08 10.69
N GLN A 123 -1.73 -0.17 10.75
CA GLN A 123 -0.90 -0.83 9.74
C GLN A 123 -1.21 -2.31 9.63
N ASP A 124 -1.24 -3.03 10.75
CA ASP A 124 -1.58 -4.44 10.79
C ASP A 124 -2.98 -4.71 10.23
N LEU A 125 -3.93 -3.80 10.49
CA LEU A 125 -5.28 -3.91 9.96
C LEU A 125 -5.34 -3.65 8.44
N PHE A 126 -4.56 -2.71 7.91
CA PHE A 126 -4.42 -2.54 6.46
C PHE A 126 -3.84 -3.79 5.81
N ASP A 127 -2.79 -4.36 6.40
CA ASP A 127 -2.14 -5.57 5.89
C ASP A 127 -3.08 -6.78 5.93
N LEU A 128 -3.86 -6.95 7.01
CA LEU A 128 -4.90 -7.97 7.09
C LEU A 128 -5.97 -7.79 6.01
N CYS A 129 -6.40 -6.56 5.74
CA CYS A 129 -7.37 -6.26 4.69
C CYS A 129 -6.83 -6.58 3.30
N VAL A 130 -5.59 -6.18 3.00
CA VAL A 130 -4.92 -6.46 1.73
C VAL A 130 -4.78 -7.97 1.53
N GLN A 131 -4.29 -8.69 2.54
CA GLN A 131 -4.09 -10.14 2.46
C GLN A 131 -5.44 -10.87 2.29
N SER A 132 -6.46 -10.51 3.05
CA SER A 132 -7.80 -11.11 2.92
C SER A 132 -8.43 -10.82 1.56
N ALA A 133 -8.31 -9.60 1.05
CA ALA A 133 -8.82 -9.23 -0.27
C ALA A 133 -8.06 -9.98 -1.39
N GLN A 134 -6.74 -10.15 -1.23
CA GLN A 134 -5.91 -10.93 -2.14
C GLN A 134 -6.34 -12.39 -2.21
N ASP A 135 -6.55 -13.03 -1.06
CA ASP A 135 -6.96 -14.44 -0.99
C ASP A 135 -8.35 -14.65 -1.61
N LEU A 136 -9.27 -13.69 -1.45
CA LEU A 136 -10.58 -13.72 -2.09
C LEU A 136 -10.51 -13.46 -3.60
N ALA A 137 -9.68 -12.49 -4.02
CA ALA A 137 -9.53 -12.08 -5.41
C ALA A 137 -8.99 -13.21 -6.29
N PHE A 138 -8.10 -14.03 -5.73
CA PHE A 138 -7.43 -15.09 -6.46
C PHE A 138 -7.89 -16.50 -6.08
N GLY A 139 -8.99 -16.60 -5.33
CA GLY A 139 -9.71 -17.83 -5.02
C GLY A 139 -10.74 -18.24 -6.08
N THR A 140 -11.85 -18.88 -5.67
CA THR A 140 -12.82 -19.48 -6.61
C THR A 140 -13.71 -18.47 -7.37
N PRO A 141 -14.16 -18.80 -8.60
CA PRO A 141 -14.43 -17.81 -9.66
C PRO A 141 -15.68 -16.89 -9.59
N PRO A 142 -16.73 -17.05 -8.75
CA PRO A 142 -17.81 -16.07 -8.72
C PRO A 142 -17.55 -14.85 -7.80
N VAL A 143 -16.53 -14.91 -6.92
CA VAL A 143 -16.20 -13.85 -5.94
C VAL A 143 -15.17 -12.84 -6.49
N ALA A 144 -14.52 -13.17 -7.60
CA ALA A 144 -13.29 -12.53 -8.06
C ALA A 144 -13.43 -11.03 -8.38
N THR A 145 -14.45 -10.59 -9.12
CA THR A 145 -14.54 -9.17 -9.56
C THR A 145 -14.70 -8.19 -8.39
N GLY A 146 -15.59 -8.51 -7.45
CA GLY A 146 -15.81 -7.67 -6.26
C GLY A 146 -14.60 -7.66 -5.32
N ALA A 147 -13.95 -8.81 -5.15
CA ALA A 147 -12.75 -8.93 -4.34
C ALA A 147 -11.53 -8.21 -4.94
N VAL A 148 -11.37 -8.20 -6.26
CA VAL A 148 -10.27 -7.47 -6.92
C VAL A 148 -10.42 -5.95 -6.79
N LEU A 149 -11.62 -5.41 -7.01
CA LEU A 149 -11.85 -3.97 -6.81
C LEU A 149 -11.66 -3.57 -5.35
N LEU A 150 -11.98 -4.47 -4.42
CA LEU A 150 -11.75 -4.27 -2.99
C LEU A 150 -10.26 -4.32 -2.63
N LEU A 151 -9.49 -5.23 -3.24
CA LEU A 151 -8.03 -5.25 -3.13
C LEU A 151 -7.43 -3.94 -3.67
N ALA A 152 -7.89 -3.48 -4.83
CA ALA A 152 -7.45 -2.20 -5.38
C ALA A 152 -7.74 -1.04 -4.43
N LYS A 153 -8.92 -1.05 -3.78
CA LYS A 153 -9.26 -0.03 -2.78
C LYS A 153 -8.40 -0.11 -1.53
N ALA A 154 -8.13 -1.33 -1.03
CA ALA A 154 -7.27 -1.54 0.13
C ALA A 154 -5.86 -0.99 -0.11
N LEU A 155 -5.28 -1.30 -1.27
CA LEU A 155 -3.96 -0.82 -1.69
C LEU A 155 -3.93 0.71 -1.89
N GLU A 156 -4.97 1.29 -2.49
CA GLU A 156 -5.10 2.74 -2.62
C GLU A 156 -5.11 3.43 -1.24
N LEU A 157 -5.89 2.91 -0.28
CA LEU A 157 -5.93 3.48 1.07
C LEU A 157 -4.60 3.30 1.81
N ARG A 158 -3.95 2.15 1.66
CA ARG A 158 -2.59 1.90 2.20
C ARG A 158 -1.56 2.88 1.61
N SER A 159 -1.72 3.28 0.35
CA SER A 159 -0.82 4.28 -0.26
C SER A 159 -1.06 5.72 0.21
N LYS A 160 -2.22 6.02 0.81
CA LYS A 160 -2.58 7.34 1.36
C LYS A 160 -2.16 7.53 2.82
N GLN A 161 -1.49 6.54 3.40
CA GLN A 161 -0.97 6.60 4.75
C GLN A 161 0.08 7.71 4.90
N ARG A 162 0.27 8.25 6.12
CA ARG A 162 1.29 9.29 6.37
C ARG A 162 2.68 8.78 5.96
N LEU A 163 3.30 9.44 4.98
CA LEU A 163 4.51 8.99 4.29
C LEU A 163 5.78 9.43 5.02
N GLY A 164 6.40 8.53 5.78
CA GLY A 164 7.81 8.64 6.14
C GLY A 164 8.72 8.45 4.91
N ALA A 165 10.01 8.75 5.05
CA ALA A 165 10.96 8.60 3.95
C ALA A 165 11.17 7.17 3.46
N GLN A 166 10.94 6.19 4.33
CA GLN A 166 11.05 4.77 4.00
C GLN A 166 9.72 4.19 3.45
N ASP A 167 8.61 4.91 3.60
CA ASP A 167 7.27 4.39 3.31
C ASP A 167 6.80 4.70 1.88
N ILE A 168 7.43 5.68 1.21
CA ILE A 168 7.08 6.06 -0.16
C ILE A 168 7.21 4.89 -1.13
N PHE A 169 8.19 4.01 -0.93
CA PHE A 169 8.38 2.85 -1.79
C PHE A 169 7.22 1.84 -1.66
N GLY A 170 6.80 1.58 -0.42
CA GLY A 170 5.63 0.73 -0.16
C GLY A 170 4.35 1.34 -0.74
N ALA A 171 4.11 2.62 -0.46
CA ALA A 171 2.96 3.35 -0.99
C ALA A 171 2.93 3.38 -2.53
N LEU A 172 4.07 3.63 -3.17
CA LEU A 172 4.18 3.64 -4.63
C LEU A 172 3.95 2.26 -5.23
N ARG A 173 4.47 1.20 -4.59
CA ARG A 173 4.22 -0.19 -4.98
C ARG A 173 2.72 -0.50 -4.94
N ASP A 174 2.05 -0.14 -3.85
CA ASP A 174 0.63 -0.43 -3.66
C ASP A 174 -0.26 0.39 -4.60
N ALA A 175 0.01 1.68 -4.77
CA ALA A 175 -0.72 2.53 -5.70
C ALA A 175 -0.61 2.02 -7.15
N ASN A 176 0.59 1.58 -7.57
CA ASN A 176 0.79 1.04 -8.91
C ASN A 176 0.13 -0.33 -9.11
N LEU A 177 0.08 -1.17 -8.06
CA LEU A 177 -0.70 -2.40 -8.06
C LEU A 177 -2.21 -2.12 -8.17
N SER A 178 -2.72 -1.17 -7.38
CA SER A 178 -4.12 -0.73 -7.44
C SER A 178 -4.49 -0.26 -8.85
N LEU A 179 -3.65 0.58 -9.46
CA LEU A 179 -3.87 1.07 -10.83
C LEU A 179 -3.95 -0.08 -11.83
N SER A 180 -3.07 -1.09 -11.70
CA SER A 180 -3.12 -2.26 -12.57
C SER A 180 -4.43 -3.02 -12.44
N TYR A 181 -4.88 -3.31 -11.21
CA TYR A 181 -6.13 -4.03 -11.00
C TYR A 181 -7.35 -3.25 -11.52
N ARG A 182 -7.36 -1.92 -11.36
CA ARG A 182 -8.47 -1.09 -11.88
C ARG A 182 -8.53 -1.12 -13.41
N LEU A 183 -7.38 -1.09 -14.08
CA LEU A 183 -7.30 -1.19 -15.54
C LEU A 183 -7.75 -2.57 -16.03
N ASP A 184 -7.23 -3.65 -15.44
CA ASP A 184 -7.55 -5.03 -15.86
C ASP A 184 -9.06 -5.34 -15.73
N PHE A 185 -9.72 -4.74 -14.74
CA PHE A 185 -11.14 -4.96 -14.43
C PHE A 185 -12.07 -3.84 -14.89
N HIS A 186 -11.59 -2.92 -15.74
CA HIS A 186 -12.40 -1.87 -16.35
C HIS A 186 -13.19 -1.06 -15.31
N ALA A 187 -12.52 -0.67 -14.23
CA ALA A 187 -13.11 0.19 -13.20
C ALA A 187 -13.57 1.52 -13.83
N PRO A 188 -14.54 2.22 -13.20
CA PRO A 188 -14.96 3.55 -13.64
C PRO A 188 -13.75 4.51 -13.80
N ASP A 189 -13.81 5.36 -14.83
CA ASP A 189 -12.69 6.25 -15.20
C ASP A 189 -12.24 7.15 -14.04
N ASP A 190 -13.17 7.64 -13.22
CA ASP A 190 -12.88 8.46 -12.03
C ASP A 190 -12.02 7.71 -10.99
N GLN A 191 -12.21 6.39 -10.87
CA GLN A 191 -11.41 5.56 -9.97
C GLN A 191 -10.01 5.29 -10.54
N ILE A 192 -9.90 5.17 -11.87
CA ILE A 192 -8.61 5.01 -12.55
C ILE A 192 -7.82 6.33 -12.44
N GLU A 193 -8.45 7.45 -12.75
CA GLU A 193 -7.85 8.79 -12.69
C GLU A 193 -7.38 9.14 -11.28
N SER A 194 -8.19 8.89 -10.25
CA SER A 194 -7.80 9.13 -8.86
C SER A 194 -6.61 8.27 -8.42
N THR A 195 -6.54 7.02 -8.87
CA THR A 195 -5.40 6.14 -8.54
C THR A 195 -4.15 6.57 -9.32
N TRP A 196 -4.31 6.94 -10.58
CA TRP A 196 -3.24 7.50 -11.40
C TRP A 196 -2.66 8.77 -10.75
N PHE A 197 -3.51 9.65 -10.23
CA PHE A 197 -3.08 10.87 -9.53
C PHE A 197 -2.19 10.54 -8.33
N ILE A 198 -2.59 9.57 -7.51
CA ILE A 198 -1.80 9.12 -6.35
C ILE A 198 -0.43 8.58 -6.79
N VAL A 199 -0.38 7.74 -7.84
CA VAL A 199 0.89 7.21 -8.37
C VAL A 199 1.83 8.35 -8.75
N ASN A 200 1.34 9.37 -9.47
CA ASN A 200 2.20 10.46 -9.95
C ASN A 200 2.58 11.45 -8.85
N ALA A 201 1.70 11.65 -7.88
CA ALA A 201 2.03 12.43 -6.69
C ALA A 201 3.16 11.78 -5.88
N LEU A 202 3.10 10.45 -5.67
CA LEU A 202 4.16 9.70 -4.99
C LEU A 202 5.48 9.71 -5.78
N ILE A 203 5.42 9.60 -7.12
CA ILE A 203 6.59 9.77 -7.98
C ILE A 203 7.19 11.16 -7.79
N GLY A 204 6.39 12.23 -7.87
CA GLY A 204 6.87 13.61 -7.70
C GLY A 204 7.48 13.87 -6.32
N GLN A 205 6.88 13.34 -5.25
CA GLN A 205 7.48 13.41 -3.90
C GLN A 205 8.83 12.71 -3.84
N LEU A 206 8.98 11.56 -4.51
CA LEU A 206 10.25 10.83 -4.55
C LEU A 206 11.29 11.56 -5.39
N GLU A 207 10.91 12.09 -6.55
CA GLU A 207 11.76 12.89 -7.43
C GLU A 207 12.29 14.13 -6.70
N ASN A 208 11.42 14.88 -6.00
CA ASN A 208 11.81 16.01 -5.16
C ASN A 208 12.84 15.63 -4.09
N ARG A 209 12.70 14.44 -3.46
CA ARG A 209 13.65 13.96 -2.46
C ARG A 209 14.99 13.57 -3.07
N ILE A 210 14.99 12.98 -4.25
CA ILE A 210 16.22 12.68 -5.01
C ILE A 210 16.96 13.99 -5.29
N GLU A 211 16.27 15.00 -5.82
CA GLU A 211 16.83 16.33 -6.13
C GLU A 211 17.34 17.08 -4.89
N GLN A 212 16.67 16.95 -3.75
CA GLN A 212 17.14 17.56 -2.50
C GLN A 212 18.36 16.83 -1.93
N ARG A 213 18.38 15.49 -2.03
CA ARG A 213 19.52 14.66 -1.60
C ARG A 213 20.77 15.00 -2.41
N ASP A 214 20.60 15.26 -3.71
CA ASP A 214 21.63 15.72 -4.63
C ASP A 214 22.52 16.83 -4.04
N LYS A 215 21.86 17.88 -3.55
CA LYS A 215 22.48 19.07 -2.97
C LYS A 215 23.28 18.77 -1.70
N SER A 216 22.96 17.70 -0.99
CA SER A 216 23.55 17.36 0.32
C SER A 216 24.81 16.50 0.24
N ILE A 217 24.97 15.68 -0.81
CA ILE A 217 26.08 14.73 -0.96
C ILE A 217 26.97 15.00 -2.18
N GLY A 218 26.72 16.08 -2.93
CA GLY A 218 27.46 16.39 -4.15
C GLY A 218 27.23 15.34 -5.25
N ALA A 219 26.07 14.69 -5.24
CA ALA A 219 25.60 13.92 -6.38
C ALA A 219 25.10 14.89 -7.47
N SER A 220 24.83 14.35 -8.66
CA SER A 220 24.02 15.00 -9.69
C SER A 220 22.80 14.12 -10.00
N VAL A 221 21.63 14.74 -10.18
CA VAL A 221 20.46 14.04 -10.72
C VAL A 221 20.64 13.74 -12.21
N GLU A 222 20.34 12.51 -12.62
CA GLU A 222 20.38 12.06 -14.00
C GLU A 222 19.01 11.57 -14.46
N THR A 223 18.70 11.88 -15.73
CA THR A 223 17.56 11.32 -16.46
C THR A 223 18.08 10.51 -17.64
N GLU A 224 17.79 9.22 -17.64
CA GLU A 224 18.08 8.32 -18.75
C GLU A 224 16.91 8.32 -19.73
N THR A 225 17.18 8.33 -21.04
CA THR A 225 16.14 8.32 -22.08
C THR A 225 16.22 7.07 -22.96
N PHE A 226 15.06 6.64 -23.46
CA PHE A 226 15.00 5.71 -24.57
C PHE A 226 15.53 6.38 -25.84
N ALA A 227 15.87 5.57 -26.85
CA ALA A 227 16.27 6.07 -28.17
C ALA A 227 15.23 7.01 -28.82
N ALA A 228 13.96 6.93 -28.42
CA ALA A 228 12.87 7.79 -28.90
C ALA A 228 12.80 9.16 -28.18
N GLY A 229 13.58 9.36 -27.10
CA GLY A 229 13.62 10.60 -26.32
C GLY A 229 12.85 10.56 -25.00
N ASP A 230 11.90 9.64 -24.83
CA ASP A 230 11.13 9.50 -23.59
C ASP A 230 11.98 9.00 -22.43
N ARG A 231 11.63 9.40 -21.19
CA ARG A 231 12.36 8.97 -19.99
C ARG A 231 12.28 7.45 -19.79
N SER A 232 13.41 6.87 -19.41
CA SER A 232 13.60 5.45 -19.12
C SER A 232 14.13 5.20 -17.71
N GLY A 233 14.82 6.19 -17.12
CA GLY A 233 15.35 6.14 -15.77
C GLY A 233 15.53 7.53 -15.16
N PHE A 234 15.44 7.64 -13.85
CA PHE A 234 15.65 8.87 -13.09
C PHE A 234 16.21 8.55 -11.71
N GLY A 235 17.27 9.22 -11.30
CA GLY A 235 17.87 9.05 -9.98
C GLY A 235 19.14 9.87 -9.80
N ALA A 236 19.81 9.70 -8.67
CA ALA A 236 21.05 10.42 -8.38
C ALA A 236 22.30 9.61 -8.76
N VAL A 237 23.34 10.31 -9.19
CA VAL A 237 24.67 9.77 -9.52
C VAL A 237 25.74 10.51 -8.74
N SER A 238 26.64 9.77 -8.09
CA SER A 238 27.82 10.32 -7.43
C SER A 238 29.06 9.57 -7.92
N ASN A 239 30.11 10.30 -8.30
CA ASN A 239 31.34 9.72 -8.86
C ASN A 239 31.10 8.74 -10.02
N ALA A 240 30.20 9.11 -10.95
CA ALA A 240 29.77 8.29 -12.08
C ALA A 240 29.10 6.95 -11.71
N LYS A 241 28.60 6.82 -10.46
CA LYS A 241 27.85 5.67 -9.98
C LYS A 241 26.47 6.06 -9.46
N ARG A 242 25.46 5.25 -9.74
CA ARG A 242 24.11 5.40 -9.20
C ARG A 242 24.11 5.30 -7.68
N VAL A 243 23.40 6.22 -7.04
CA VAL A 243 23.21 6.29 -5.59
C VAL A 243 21.77 6.65 -5.24
N GLY A 244 21.30 6.16 -4.09
CA GLY A 244 19.99 6.49 -3.56
C GLY A 244 18.83 5.93 -4.41
N PRO A 245 17.64 6.54 -4.33
CA PRO A 245 16.45 6.05 -5.01
C PRO A 245 16.57 6.23 -6.53
N TRP A 246 16.09 5.22 -7.26
CA TRP A 246 16.02 5.21 -8.71
C TRP A 246 14.66 4.70 -9.20
N LEU A 247 14.14 5.37 -10.22
CA LEU A 247 12.90 5.05 -10.91
C LEU A 247 13.20 4.63 -12.34
N PHE A 248 12.50 3.63 -12.85
CA PHE A 248 12.61 3.17 -14.23
C PHE A 248 11.24 3.04 -14.86
N TRP A 249 11.11 3.45 -16.12
CA TRP A 249 9.86 3.41 -16.88
C TRP A 249 9.93 2.41 -18.04
N LEU A 250 8.76 1.99 -18.49
CA LEU A 250 8.54 1.31 -19.76
C LEU A 250 8.35 2.36 -20.86
N LYS A 251 8.47 1.96 -22.12
CA LYS A 251 8.14 2.83 -23.27
C LYS A 251 6.69 3.32 -23.26
N THR A 252 5.82 2.61 -22.55
CA THR A 252 4.41 2.99 -22.34
C THR A 252 4.23 4.12 -21.32
N GLY A 253 5.30 4.57 -20.66
CA GLY A 253 5.24 5.57 -19.58
C GLY A 253 4.86 5.00 -18.21
N ARG A 254 4.55 3.69 -18.12
CA ARG A 254 4.30 3.01 -16.83
C ARG A 254 5.60 2.71 -16.10
N LEU A 255 5.57 2.67 -14.77
CA LEU A 255 6.72 2.24 -13.97
C LEU A 255 7.09 0.79 -14.30
N LYS A 256 8.36 0.58 -14.64
CA LYS A 256 8.98 -0.72 -14.87
C LYS A 256 9.54 -1.29 -13.57
N ALA A 257 10.27 -0.46 -12.83
CA ALA A 257 10.94 -0.84 -11.61
C ALA A 257 11.32 0.39 -10.80
N PHE A 258 11.53 0.20 -9.50
CA PHE A 258 12.20 1.19 -8.66
C PHE A 258 12.85 0.51 -7.46
N GLY A 259 13.84 1.19 -6.89
CA GLY A 259 14.59 0.71 -5.72
C GLY A 259 15.74 1.65 -5.38
N GLU A 260 16.67 1.20 -4.54
CA GLU A 260 17.85 1.99 -4.17
C GLU A 260 19.15 1.43 -4.76
N TYR A 261 20.07 2.35 -5.10
CA TYR A 261 21.45 2.03 -5.41
C TYR A 261 22.40 2.53 -4.32
N GLN A 262 23.50 1.80 -4.15
CA GLN A 262 24.67 2.23 -3.41
C GLN A 262 25.89 1.92 -4.28
N ASP A 263 26.54 2.95 -4.83
CA ASP A 263 27.72 2.82 -5.68
C ASP A 263 27.53 1.84 -6.87
N ASP A 264 26.45 2.04 -7.66
CA ASP A 264 26.01 1.16 -8.77
C ASP A 264 25.54 -0.24 -8.35
N GLN A 265 25.45 -0.52 -7.06
CA GLN A 265 24.96 -1.79 -6.55
C GLN A 265 23.53 -1.65 -6.06
N LEU A 266 22.66 -2.58 -6.45
CA LEU A 266 21.32 -2.71 -5.88
C LEU A 266 21.45 -2.82 -4.36
N HIS A 267 20.70 -1.98 -3.66
CA HIS A 267 20.64 -1.87 -2.22
C HIS A 267 19.18 -1.72 -1.78
N GLY A 268 18.86 -2.19 -0.58
CA GLY A 268 17.54 -1.99 0.00
C GLY A 268 16.42 -2.68 -0.80
N PRO A 269 15.16 -2.27 -0.61
CA PRO A 269 14.01 -2.86 -1.29
C PRO A 269 13.95 -2.46 -2.76
N TRP A 270 13.54 -3.42 -3.58
CA TRP A 270 13.31 -3.24 -5.01
C TRP A 270 12.01 -3.90 -5.46
N TYR A 271 11.36 -3.24 -6.42
CA TYR A 271 10.07 -3.65 -6.97
C TYR A 271 10.14 -3.63 -8.49
N TRP A 272 9.63 -4.68 -9.13
CA TRP A 272 9.53 -4.80 -10.58
C TRP A 272 8.11 -5.06 -11.00
N PHE A 273 7.67 -4.41 -12.07
CA PHE A 273 6.34 -4.57 -12.66
C PHE A 273 6.45 -5.18 -14.06
N ARG A 274 5.38 -5.86 -14.49
CA ARG A 274 5.30 -6.39 -15.85
C ARG A 274 4.90 -5.28 -16.82
N GLU A 275 5.12 -5.52 -18.11
CA GLU A 275 4.77 -4.55 -19.15
C GLU A 275 3.27 -4.20 -19.16
N GLN A 276 2.43 -5.21 -18.93
CA GLN A 276 0.98 -5.06 -18.83
C GLN A 276 0.52 -4.61 -17.44
N GLY A 277 1.43 -4.39 -16.49
CA GLY A 277 1.10 -4.11 -15.10
C GLY A 277 1.17 -5.33 -14.19
N GLY A 278 0.86 -5.12 -12.92
CA GLY A 278 1.02 -6.12 -11.88
C GLY A 278 2.48 -6.30 -11.45
N LEU A 279 2.66 -6.69 -10.19
CA LEU A 279 3.97 -6.93 -9.61
C LEU A 279 4.57 -8.21 -10.21
N LEU A 280 5.81 -8.13 -10.67
CA LEU A 280 6.58 -9.25 -11.20
C LEU A 280 7.32 -9.95 -10.06
N GLN A 281 8.01 -9.17 -9.25
CA GLN A 281 8.79 -9.62 -8.10
C GLN A 281 9.14 -8.44 -7.19
N GLU A 282 9.38 -8.75 -5.93
CA GLU A 282 9.88 -7.82 -4.93
C GLU A 282 10.85 -8.52 -3.97
N GLY A 283 11.78 -7.75 -3.41
CA GLY A 283 12.73 -8.21 -2.40
C GLY A 283 13.82 -7.19 -2.18
N SER A 284 14.76 -7.51 -1.29
CA SER A 284 15.86 -6.61 -0.96
C SER A 284 17.19 -7.06 -1.53
N PHE A 285 18.10 -6.10 -1.67
CA PHE A 285 19.50 -6.33 -2.03
C PHE A 285 20.45 -5.76 -1.00
N LYS A 286 21.60 -6.42 -0.88
CA LYS A 286 22.80 -5.90 -0.23
C LYS A 286 23.96 -6.09 -1.20
N ALA A 287 24.48 -4.98 -1.74
CA ALA A 287 25.61 -5.01 -2.67
C ALA A 287 25.39 -5.95 -3.87
N ASN A 288 24.29 -5.76 -4.61
CA ASN A 288 23.86 -6.62 -5.74
C ASN A 288 23.46 -8.06 -5.39
N GLN A 289 23.57 -8.47 -4.12
CA GLN A 289 23.16 -9.80 -3.68
C GLN A 289 21.77 -9.75 -3.07
N GLN A 290 20.90 -10.66 -3.47
CA GLN A 290 19.56 -10.79 -2.88
C GLN A 290 19.70 -11.03 -1.38
N SER A 291 18.93 -10.30 -0.59
CA SER A 291 18.88 -10.42 0.86
C SER A 291 17.44 -10.33 1.37
N GLY A 292 17.19 -10.95 2.52
CA GLY A 292 15.89 -10.89 3.18
C GLY A 292 14.81 -11.66 2.42
N LEU A 293 13.54 -11.28 2.67
CA LEU A 293 12.39 -11.92 2.06
C LEU A 293 12.29 -11.53 0.58
N TRP A 294 12.08 -12.53 -0.26
CA TRP A 294 11.82 -12.38 -1.67
C TRP A 294 10.51 -13.03 -2.03
N THR A 295 9.74 -12.34 -2.87
CA THR A 295 8.49 -12.86 -3.41
C THR A 295 8.45 -12.61 -4.92
N ARG A 296 8.11 -13.65 -5.68
CA ARG A 296 7.82 -13.55 -7.11
C ARG A 296 6.35 -13.85 -7.33
N TYR A 297 5.78 -13.32 -8.41
CA TYR A 297 4.35 -13.41 -8.67
C TYR A 297 4.06 -13.96 -10.05
N TYR A 298 2.92 -14.64 -10.20
CA TYR A 298 2.33 -14.96 -11.48
C TYR A 298 1.67 -13.72 -12.12
N SER A 299 1.26 -13.82 -13.38
CA SER A 299 0.55 -12.72 -14.07
C SER A 299 -0.82 -12.43 -13.46
N ASN A 300 -1.41 -13.40 -12.77
CA ASN A 300 -2.67 -13.23 -12.04
C ASN A 300 -2.47 -12.71 -10.61
N GLY A 301 -1.30 -12.20 -10.23
CA GLY A 301 -1.05 -11.61 -8.90
C GLY A 301 -0.83 -12.62 -7.76
N ASN A 302 -1.05 -13.93 -7.98
CA ASN A 302 -0.72 -14.95 -6.99
C ASN A 302 0.80 -15.10 -6.82
N ARG A 303 1.22 -15.44 -5.61
CA ARG A 303 2.63 -15.75 -5.33
C ARG A 303 3.04 -16.93 -6.23
N LEU A 304 4.23 -16.84 -6.81
CA LEU A 304 4.87 -17.90 -7.58
C LEU A 304 5.82 -18.66 -6.67
N ASP A 305 6.65 -17.93 -5.95
CA ASP A 305 7.41 -18.43 -4.82
C ASP A 305 7.74 -17.31 -3.84
N GLN A 306 8.06 -17.73 -2.63
CA GLN A 306 8.51 -16.87 -1.56
C GLN A 306 9.54 -17.59 -0.69
N GLY A 307 10.55 -16.87 -0.24
CA GLY A 307 11.53 -17.38 0.71
C GLY A 307 12.63 -16.36 0.98
N THR A 308 13.56 -16.72 1.85
CA THR A 308 14.64 -15.82 2.25
C THR A 308 15.89 -16.05 1.40
N PHE A 309 16.58 -14.95 1.08
CA PHE A 309 17.95 -14.98 0.58
C PHE A 309 18.92 -14.44 1.63
N ASP A 310 20.10 -15.03 1.68
CA ASP A 310 21.28 -14.53 2.40
C ASP A 310 22.46 -14.52 1.42
N ASP A 311 23.04 -13.35 1.16
CA ASP A 311 24.12 -13.15 0.18
C ASP A 311 23.85 -13.82 -1.18
N GLY A 312 22.64 -13.65 -1.72
CA GLY A 312 22.23 -14.23 -3.01
C GLY A 312 21.93 -15.72 -2.99
N GLN A 313 22.01 -16.38 -1.83
CA GLN A 313 21.70 -17.80 -1.68
C GLN A 313 20.37 -18.01 -0.96
N LYS A 314 19.55 -18.94 -1.45
CA LYS A 314 18.31 -19.34 -0.77
C LYS A 314 18.63 -19.88 0.62
N THR A 315 17.96 -19.38 1.64
CA THR A 315 18.08 -19.85 3.02
C THR A 315 16.71 -20.10 3.64
N GLY A 316 16.67 -20.97 4.64
CA GLY A 316 15.43 -21.28 5.36
C GLY A 316 14.39 -21.95 4.49
N GLN A 317 13.12 -21.73 4.83
CA GLN A 317 11.99 -22.31 4.13
C GLN A 317 11.67 -21.50 2.86
N TRP A 318 11.51 -22.21 1.76
CA TRP A 318 11.03 -21.70 0.49
C TRP A 318 9.73 -22.37 0.12
N THR A 319 8.70 -21.56 -0.13
CA THR A 319 7.38 -22.04 -0.54
C THR A 319 7.17 -21.69 -1.99
N TYR A 320 6.78 -22.67 -2.78
CA TYR A 320 6.40 -22.52 -4.19
C TYR A 320 4.91 -22.77 -4.29
N PHE A 321 4.24 -21.98 -5.11
CA PHE A 321 2.80 -22.00 -5.23
C PHE A 321 2.39 -22.37 -6.67
N ASN A 322 1.16 -22.81 -6.83
CA ASN A 322 0.51 -22.93 -8.14
C ASN A 322 -0.16 -21.60 -8.52
N GLN A 323 -0.62 -21.49 -9.76
CA GLN A 323 -1.32 -20.28 -10.21
C GLN A 323 -2.63 -20.03 -9.45
N ASP A 324 -3.23 -21.04 -8.84
CA ASP A 324 -4.43 -20.90 -7.99
C ASP A 324 -4.11 -20.49 -6.53
N GLY A 325 -2.84 -20.22 -6.22
CA GLY A 325 -2.38 -19.84 -4.89
C GLY A 325 -2.14 -21.01 -3.93
N SER A 326 -2.49 -22.24 -4.32
CA SER A 326 -2.22 -23.43 -3.49
C SER A 326 -0.72 -23.71 -3.37
N VAL A 327 -0.27 -24.20 -2.22
CA VAL A 327 1.12 -24.58 -2.01
C VAL A 327 1.45 -25.78 -2.91
N LYS A 328 2.34 -25.55 -3.88
CA LYS A 328 2.85 -26.60 -4.78
C LYS A 328 3.88 -27.47 -4.07
N LYS A 329 4.82 -26.85 -3.37
CA LYS A 329 5.85 -27.54 -2.59
C LYS A 329 6.57 -26.57 -1.65
N THR A 330 7.20 -27.13 -0.63
CA THR A 330 8.10 -26.42 0.27
C THR A 330 9.47 -27.07 0.25
N THR A 331 10.54 -26.27 0.23
CA THR A 331 11.93 -26.74 0.33
C THR A 331 12.65 -26.03 1.47
N VAL A 332 13.60 -26.72 2.11
CA VAL A 332 14.43 -26.12 3.16
C VAL A 332 15.86 -26.03 2.65
N HIS A 333 16.42 -24.82 2.69
CA HIS A 333 17.79 -24.52 2.29
C HIS A 333 18.65 -24.24 3.52
N LYS A 334 19.91 -24.66 3.48
CA LYS A 334 20.85 -24.44 4.58
C LYS A 334 21.01 -22.95 4.84
N THR A 335 20.71 -22.52 6.05
CA THR A 335 21.17 -21.24 6.59
C THR A 335 22.69 -21.33 6.79
N LYS A 336 23.44 -20.30 6.39
CA LYS A 336 24.85 -20.22 6.78
C LYS A 336 24.91 -20.18 8.30
N ASP A 337 25.60 -21.15 8.90
CA ASP A 337 25.81 -21.21 10.34
C ASP A 337 26.67 -19.98 10.74
N PRO A 338 26.23 -19.11 11.67
CA PRO A 338 26.97 -17.89 12.03
C PRO A 338 28.36 -18.16 12.68
N LYS A 339 28.78 -19.42 12.85
CA LYS A 339 30.02 -19.81 13.56
C LYS A 339 31.27 -20.03 12.70
N SER A 340 31.33 -19.61 11.43
CA SER A 340 32.56 -19.76 10.62
C SER A 340 33.37 -18.49 10.36
N LYS A 341 32.99 -17.32 10.91
CA LYS A 341 33.81 -16.08 10.86
C LYS A 341 34.54 -15.82 12.19
N SER A 342 35.28 -16.80 12.68
CA SER A 342 36.33 -16.59 13.68
C SER A 342 37.42 -17.65 13.56
N ARG A 343 38.13 -17.66 12.42
CA ARG A 343 39.48 -18.22 12.26
C ARG A 343 39.95 -18.04 10.83
N SER A 344 40.70 -16.98 10.60
CA SER A 344 41.93 -16.99 9.80
C SER A 344 42.69 -15.71 10.07
#